data_AF-A0A8S8XV76-F1
#
_entry.id   AF-A0A8S8XV76-F1
#
_cell.length_a   1.000
_cell.length_b   1.000
_cell.length_c   1.000
_cell.angle_alpha   90.00
_cell.angle_beta   90.00
_cell.angle_gamma   90.00
#
_symmetry.space_group_name_H-M   'P 1'
#
loop_
_entity.id
_entity.type
_entity.pdbx_description
1 polymer ?
#
loop_
_entity_poly.entity_id
_entity_poly.type
_entity_poly.pdbx_seq_one_letter_code
_entity_poly.pdbx_strand_id
1 'polypeptide(L)'
;MLQVTPKAHGCRSKVVCDALMLDPDSQSDTYPTMEVGNSSADLEHEASVSKVSNDQLFYLMARGHSEEEAMGMIVNGFFEPFTRELPMEYAVELNRLLELEMEGAIG
;
A
#
# COMPACT_ATOMS: atom_id res chain seq x y z
N MET A 1 -9.69 -8.74 9.35
CA MET A 1 -10.96 -9.44 9.62
C MET A 1 -12.03 -8.39 9.89
N LEU A 2 -13.15 -8.44 9.17
CA LEU A 2 -14.30 -7.57 9.36
C LEU A 2 -15.46 -8.40 9.91
N GLN A 3 -16.11 -7.92 10.97
CA GLN A 3 -17.25 -8.60 11.59
C GLN A 3 -18.42 -7.63 11.76
N VAL A 4 -19.58 -8.03 11.25
CA VAL A 4 -20.84 -7.31 11.42
C VAL A 4 -21.74 -8.10 12.37
N THR A 5 -22.03 -7.51 13.53
CA THR A 5 -22.92 -8.14 14.52
C THR A 5 -24.39 -8.10 14.07
N PRO A 6 -25.26 -9.02 14.52
CA PRO A 6 -26.67 -9.03 14.11
C PRO A 6 -27.44 -7.74 14.42
N LYS A 7 -27.01 -6.94 15.39
CA LYS A 7 -27.66 -5.67 15.77
C LYS A 7 -27.15 -4.45 14.98
N ALA A 8 -26.11 -4.60 14.15
CA ALA A 8 -25.51 -3.52 13.37
C ALA A 8 -26.32 -3.22 12.10
N HIS A 9 -27.50 -2.61 12.28
CA HIS A 9 -28.37 -2.25 11.16
C HIS A 9 -27.82 -1.06 10.36
N GLY A 10 -27.86 -1.16 9.03
CA GLY A 10 -27.45 -0.08 8.13
C GLY A 10 -25.97 0.32 8.21
N CYS A 11 -25.10 -0.54 8.74
CA CYS A 11 -23.67 -0.23 8.81
C CYS A 11 -23.03 -0.25 7.42
N ARG A 12 -22.07 0.64 7.18
CA ARG A 12 -21.25 0.66 5.98
C ARG A 12 -19.79 0.46 6.32
N SER A 13 -19.07 -0.33 5.53
CA SER A 13 -17.62 -0.46 5.67
C SER A 13 -16.97 -0.72 4.31
N LYS A 14 -15.78 -0.14 4.11
CA LYS A 14 -14.92 -0.38 2.95
C LYS A 14 -13.55 -0.82 3.45
N VAL A 15 -13.04 -1.92 2.92
CA VAL A 15 -11.71 -2.44 3.23
C VAL A 15 -10.91 -2.50 1.93
N VAL A 16 -9.84 -1.73 1.86
CA VAL A 16 -8.89 -1.73 0.72
C VAL A 16 -7.58 -2.35 1.18
N CYS A 17 -7.07 -3.29 0.39
CA CYS A 17 -5.79 -3.94 0.62
C CYS A 17 -4.92 -3.79 -0.63
N ASP A 18 -3.93 -2.90 -0.57
CA ASP A 18 -3.00 -2.70 -1.67
C ASP A 18 -1.63 -3.28 -1.32
N ALA A 19 -1.04 -4.00 -2.26
CA ALA A 19 0.31 -4.51 -2.15
C ALA A 19 1.17 -4.06 -3.34
N LEU A 20 2.43 -3.74 -3.08
CA LEU A 20 3.43 -3.40 -4.09
C LEU A 20 4.57 -4.42 -4.05
N MET A 21 4.79 -5.11 -5.17
CA MET A 21 5.84 -6.08 -5.38
C MET A 21 7.08 -5.35 -5.90
N LEU A 22 8.16 -5.38 -5.13
CA LEU A 22 9.39 -4.62 -5.42
C LEU A 22 10.27 -5.35 -6.45
N ASP A 23 10.31 -6.68 -6.39
CA ASP A 23 11.15 -7.52 -7.23
C ASP A 23 10.40 -8.80 -7.67
N PRO A 24 11.02 -9.68 -8.48
CA PRO A 24 10.42 -10.93 -8.93
C PRO A 24 10.28 -12.01 -7.84
N ASP A 25 11.06 -11.95 -6.77
CA ASP A 25 11.12 -12.95 -5.69
C ASP A 25 10.17 -12.61 -4.52
N SER A 26 9.70 -11.37 -4.49
CA SER A 26 8.69 -10.86 -3.58
C SER A 26 7.41 -11.70 -3.66
N GLN A 27 6.73 -11.85 -2.52
CA GLN A 27 5.43 -12.51 -2.41
C GLN A 27 4.51 -11.70 -1.50
N SER A 28 3.24 -11.56 -1.90
CA SER A 28 2.19 -10.96 -1.07
C SER A 28 1.01 -11.91 -0.99
N ASP A 29 0.71 -12.37 0.23
CA ASP A 29 -0.46 -13.22 0.51
C ASP A 29 -1.49 -12.42 1.31
N THR A 30 -2.66 -12.20 0.74
CA THR A 30 -3.76 -11.48 1.39
C THR A 30 -4.92 -12.43 1.67
N TYR A 31 -5.30 -12.58 2.94
CA TYR A 31 -6.39 -13.45 3.38
C TYR A 31 -7.53 -12.62 4.01
N PRO A 32 -8.48 -12.10 3.21
CA PRO A 32 -9.58 -11.33 3.73
C PRO A 32 -10.63 -12.23 4.38
N THR A 33 -11.07 -11.86 5.58
CA THR A 33 -12.15 -12.57 6.31
C THR A 33 -13.25 -11.60 6.64
N MET A 34 -14.48 -11.91 6.23
CA MET A 34 -15.69 -11.15 6.51
C MET A 34 -16.76 -12.04 7.13
N GLU A 35 -17.24 -11.70 8.31
CA GLU A 35 -18.36 -12.36 8.99
C GLU A 35 -19.55 -11.39 9.04
N VAL A 36 -20.62 -11.69 8.31
CA VAL A 36 -21.75 -10.77 8.15
C VAL A 36 -23.00 -11.32 8.83
N GLY A 37 -23.28 -10.81 10.04
CA GLY A 37 -24.44 -11.19 10.83
C GLY A 37 -25.71 -10.35 10.58
N ASN A 38 -25.65 -9.32 9.73
CA ASN A 38 -26.77 -8.42 9.47
C ASN A 38 -26.93 -8.14 7.96
N SER A 39 -28.09 -8.45 7.40
CA SER A 39 -28.38 -8.34 5.96
C SER A 39 -28.61 -6.90 5.47
N SER A 40 -28.75 -5.94 6.37
CA SER A 40 -28.85 -4.52 6.02
C SER A 40 -27.49 -3.82 5.93
N ALA A 41 -26.39 -4.56 6.08
CA ALA A 41 -25.04 -4.04 5.99
C ALA A 41 -24.61 -3.81 4.53
N ASP A 42 -23.86 -2.75 4.29
CA ASP A 42 -23.27 -2.38 3.00
C ASP A 42 -21.74 -2.48 3.10
N LEU A 43 -21.15 -3.48 2.46
CA LEU A 43 -19.75 -3.85 2.65
C LEU A 43 -19.03 -3.92 1.31
N GLU A 44 -17.88 -3.28 1.22
CA GLU A 44 -17.00 -3.30 0.06
C GLU A 44 -15.62 -3.82 0.46
N HIS A 45 -15.09 -4.77 -0.31
CA HIS A 45 -13.71 -5.22 -0.17
C HIS A 45 -13.00 -5.14 -1.52
N GLU A 46 -11.86 -4.47 -1.52
CA GLU A 46 -10.98 -4.29 -2.66
C GLU A 46 -9.59 -4.77 -2.28
N ALA A 47 -8.97 -5.58 -3.14
CA ALA A 47 -7.60 -6.02 -2.98
C ALA A 47 -6.86 -5.92 -4.30
N SER A 48 -5.74 -5.20 -4.33
CA SER A 48 -4.93 -4.99 -5.51
C SER A 48 -3.47 -5.36 -5.25
N VAL A 49 -2.83 -5.98 -6.25
CA VAL A 49 -1.40 -6.27 -6.22
C VAL A 49 -0.78 -5.60 -7.43
N SER A 50 0.13 -4.68 -7.18
CA SER A 50 0.89 -3.96 -8.20
C SER A 50 2.34 -4.39 -8.17
N LYS A 51 3.02 -4.32 -9.31
CA LYS A 51 4.47 -4.52 -9.41
C LYS A 51 5.12 -3.22 -9.81
N VAL A 52 6.33 -2.96 -9.30
CA VAL A 52 7.15 -1.85 -9.80
C VAL A 52 7.36 -2.02 -11.31
N SER A 53 6.97 -1.00 -12.07
CA SER A 53 7.07 -1.03 -13.52
C SER A 53 8.50 -0.76 -13.97
N ASN A 54 9.09 -1.72 -14.69
CA ASN A 54 10.39 -1.55 -15.33
C ASN A 54 10.41 -0.34 -16.29
N ASP A 55 9.28 -0.01 -16.91
CA ASP A 55 9.17 1.16 -17.78
C ASP A 55 9.23 2.47 -16.98
N GLN A 56 8.61 2.50 -15.78
CA GLN A 56 8.68 3.66 -14.88
C GLN A 56 10.09 3.83 -14.31
N LEU A 57 10.73 2.74 -13.89
CA LEU A 57 12.13 2.75 -13.46
C LEU A 57 13.04 3.24 -14.59
N PHE A 58 12.93 2.64 -15.78
CA PHE A 58 13.72 3.04 -16.95
C PHE A 58 13.53 4.51 -17.28
N TYR A 59 12.30 5.01 -17.23
CA TYR A 59 11.98 6.41 -17.52
C TYR A 59 12.56 7.39 -16.50
N LEU A 60 12.54 7.05 -15.22
CA LEU A 60 13.16 7.86 -14.16
C LEU A 60 14.69 7.82 -14.27
N MET A 61 15.28 6.64 -14.52
CA MET A 61 16.71 6.50 -14.74
C MET A 61 17.19 7.27 -15.98
N ALA A 62 16.41 7.27 -17.06
CA ALA A 62 16.70 8.05 -18.27
C ALA A 62 16.70 9.56 -18.01
N ARG A 63 16.12 10.02 -16.89
CA ARG A 63 16.15 11.42 -16.44
C ARG A 63 17.30 11.74 -15.49
N GLY A 64 18.18 10.77 -15.24
CA GLY A 64 19.38 10.95 -14.42
C GLY A 64 19.23 10.54 -12.96
N HIS A 65 18.10 9.91 -12.59
CA HIS A 65 17.98 9.27 -11.28
C HIS A 65 18.76 7.95 -11.24
N SER A 66 19.34 7.61 -10.10
CA SER A 66 19.82 6.24 -9.87
C SER A 66 18.63 5.26 -9.82
N GLU A 67 18.90 3.97 -9.99
CA GLU A 67 17.86 2.93 -9.85
C GLU A 67 17.21 2.97 -8.46
N GLU A 68 18.02 3.19 -7.42
CA GLU A 68 17.60 3.34 -6.03
C GLU A 68 16.73 4.58 -5.80
N GLU A 69 17.14 5.73 -6.33
CA GLU A 69 16.35 6.96 -6.28
C GLU A 69 15.01 6.79 -7.02
N ALA A 70 15.04 6.19 -8.21
CA ALA A 70 13.85 5.92 -9.01
C ALA A 70 12.88 4.98 -8.29
N MET A 71 13.39 3.91 -7.68
CA MET A 71 12.61 2.99 -6.86
C MET A 71 12.00 3.72 -5.66
N GLY A 72 12.79 4.54 -4.96
CA GLY A 72 12.34 5.36 -3.84
C GLY A 72 11.18 6.28 -4.20
N MET A 73 11.24 6.92 -5.36
CA MET A 73 10.15 7.76 -5.86
C MET A 73 8.87 6.97 -6.13
N ILE A 74 8.96 5.76 -6.69
CA ILE A 74 7.80 4.90 -6.97
C ILE A 74 7.17 4.41 -5.66
N VAL A 75 7.98 3.95 -4.71
CA VAL A 75 7.52 3.48 -3.39
C VAL A 75 6.88 4.63 -2.60
N ASN A 76 7.52 5.80 -2.55
CA ASN A 76 6.95 6.98 -1.89
C ASN A 76 5.62 7.40 -2.53
N GLY A 77 5.49 7.30 -3.86
CA GLY A 77 4.23 7.55 -4.55
C GLY A 77 3.12 6.56 -4.17
N PHE A 78 3.47 5.30 -3.92
CA PHE A 78 2.52 4.28 -3.45
C PHE A 78 2.02 4.56 -2.02
N PHE A 79 2.89 5.05 -1.14
CA PHE A 79 2.52 5.39 0.25
C PHE A 79 1.93 6.81 0.42
N GLU A 80 1.95 7.66 -0.61
CA GLU A 80 1.44 9.06 -0.55
C GLU A 80 0.04 9.20 0.07
N PRO A 81 -0.96 8.36 -0.25
CA PRO A 81 -2.28 8.49 0.35
C PRO A 81 -2.26 8.30 1.87
N PHE A 82 -1.45 7.35 2.35
CA PHE A 82 -1.29 7.08 3.77
C PHE A 82 -0.50 8.20 4.47
N THR A 83 0.62 8.61 3.89
CA THR A 83 1.47 9.67 4.45
C THR A 83 0.72 10.99 4.61
N ARG A 84 -0.29 11.26 3.76
CA ARG A 84 -1.15 12.46 3.86
C ARG A 84 -2.15 12.43 5.01
N GLU A 85 -2.48 11.26 5.54
CA GLU A 85 -3.35 11.13 6.71
C GLU A 85 -2.58 11.30 8.03
N LEU A 86 -1.24 11.20 7.98
CA LEU A 86 -0.39 11.37 9.14
C LEU A 86 -0.13 12.86 9.46
N PRO A 87 0.01 13.22 10.74
CA PRO A 87 0.54 14.52 11.12
C PRO A 87 1.95 14.74 10.54
N MET A 88 2.25 15.99 10.19
CA MET A 88 3.50 16.39 9.52
C MET A 88 4.77 15.81 10.16
N GLU A 89 4.87 15.83 11.48
CA GLU A 89 6.01 15.29 12.22
C GLU A 89 6.24 13.79 11.99
N TYR A 90 5.17 13.00 11.88
CA TYR A 90 5.27 11.55 11.61
C TYR A 90 5.45 11.26 10.13
N ALA A 91 4.87 12.09 9.25
CA ALA A 91 5.05 11.96 7.81
C ALA A 91 6.53 12.13 7.40
N VAL A 92 7.22 13.12 8.00
CA VAL A 92 8.65 13.33 7.76
C VAL A 92 9.48 12.15 8.26
N GLU A 93 9.16 11.61 9.45
CA GLU A 93 9.87 10.46 10.00
C GLU A 93 9.65 9.20 9.17
N LEU A 94 8.41 8.93 8.73
CA LEU A 94 8.08 7.80 7.89
C LEU A 94 8.86 7.82 6.57
N ASN A 95 8.92 8.96 5.89
CA ASN A 95 9.69 9.08 4.64
C ASN A 95 11.17 8.73 4.87
N ARG A 96 11.73 9.16 6.00
CA ARG A 96 13.13 8.86 6.34
C ARG A 96 13.36 7.40 6.67
N LEU A 97 12.41 6.75 7.33
CA LEU A 97 12.46 5.30 7.59
C LEU A 97 12.33 4.50 6.29
N LEU A 98 11.46 4.91 5.37
CA LEU A 98 11.32 4.28 4.06
C LEU A 98 12.63 4.37 3.27
N GLU A 99 13.27 5.54 3.23
CA GLU A 99 14.58 5.71 2.57
C GLU A 99 15.64 4.76 3.16
N LEU A 100 15.72 4.65 4.50
CA LEU A 100 16.67 3.78 5.18
C LEU A 100 16.45 2.28 4.90
N GLU A 101 15.20 1.83 4.87
CA GLU A 101 14.88 0.42 4.55
C GLU A 101 15.19 0.10 3.07
N MET A 102 15.11 1.10 2.19
CA MET A 102 15.39 0.93 0.78
C MET A 102 16.89 0.84 0.46
N GLU A 103 17.75 1.56 1.17
CA GLU A 103 19.22 1.44 1.04
C GLU A 103 19.74 0.02 1.32
N GLY A 104 18.97 -0.79 2.07
CA GLY A 104 19.31 -2.18 2.43
C GLY A 104 18.54 -3.27 1.69
N ALA A 105 17.46 -2.93 0.97
CA ALA A 105 16.57 -3.90 0.33
C ALA A 105 16.88 -4.16 -1.16
N ILE A 106 17.77 -3.36 -1.76
CA ILE A 106 18.20 -3.51 -3.15
C ILE A 106 19.46 -4.38 -3.17
N GLY A 107 19.29 -5.70 -3.07
CA GLY A 107 20.38 -6.68 -3.08
C GLY A 107 19.94 -8.13 -2.85
#